data_AF-A0A538JLE7-F1
#
_entry.id   AF-A0A538JLE7-F1
#
_cell.length_a   1.000
_cell.length_b   1.000
_cell.length_c   1.000
_cell.angle_alpha   90.00
_cell.angle_beta   90.00
_cell.angle_gamma   90.00
#
_symmetry.space_group_name_H-M   'P 1'
#
loop_
_entity.id
_entity.type
_entity.pdbx_description
1 polymer ?
#
loop_
_entity_poly.entity_id
_entity_poly.type
_entity_poly.pdbx_seq_one_letter_code
_entity_poly.pdbx_strand_id
1 'polypeptide(L)'
;MLRRSAAVMGNELRVIRHDAGPLALVVMIPLAMAFAKPSFGGALRDAGYRRANGAEQVVPGLSILLCFMMVVFVGEAFFREHRWSTWDRLRASALKPWEIVLGKLAPMYAFVLGALVLLFATGFLVLGLVWPRAPLGLVPLLLTLPLCLVALAAALVAVSRSYLQLSALANVFGLGLAGLGGALVPIQTLPPWVRTAAVITPPYWAMRGFRSLFLKGDGAGSVVLPTLMLLLFTALFAAVALWRFQFGESKSSVR
;
A
#
# COMPACT_ATOMS: atom_id res chain seq x y z
N MET A 1 -24.29 -10.33 -13.13
CA MET A 1 -23.56 -9.38 -12.26
C MET A 1 -22.06 -9.63 -12.33
N LEU A 2 -21.53 -10.79 -11.88
CA LEU A 2 -20.09 -11.13 -11.92
C LEU A 2 -19.40 -11.03 -13.30
N ARG A 3 -20.06 -11.46 -14.39
CA ARG A 3 -19.48 -11.40 -15.76
C ARG A 3 -19.17 -9.97 -16.23
N ARG A 4 -19.90 -8.96 -15.77
CA ARG A 4 -19.76 -7.57 -16.24
C ARG A 4 -18.61 -6.85 -15.53
N SER A 5 -18.50 -7.01 -14.20
CA SER A 5 -17.35 -6.52 -13.43
C SER A 5 -16.05 -7.24 -13.81
N ALA A 6 -16.13 -8.53 -14.16
CA ALA A 6 -14.98 -9.31 -14.62
C ALA A 6 -14.40 -8.78 -15.95
N ALA A 7 -15.22 -8.20 -16.84
CA ALA A 7 -14.74 -7.62 -18.09
C ALA A 7 -13.90 -6.36 -17.85
N VAL A 8 -14.33 -5.48 -16.93
CA VAL A 8 -13.56 -4.30 -16.50
C VAL A 8 -12.24 -4.74 -15.86
N MET A 9 -12.32 -5.71 -14.95
CA MET A 9 -11.14 -6.28 -14.28
C MET A 9 -10.12 -6.86 -15.26
N GLY A 10 -10.59 -7.60 -16.28
CA GLY A 10 -9.71 -8.17 -17.32
C GLY A 10 -9.04 -7.13 -18.22
N ASN A 11 -9.66 -5.97 -18.41
CA ASN A 11 -9.03 -4.85 -19.12
C ASN A 11 -7.94 -4.20 -18.27
N GLU A 12 -8.23 -3.91 -17.00
CA GLU A 12 -7.26 -3.35 -16.04
C GLU A 12 -6.02 -4.24 -15.88
N LEU A 13 -6.20 -5.56 -15.77
CA LEU A 13 -5.08 -6.51 -15.70
C LEU A 13 -4.18 -6.49 -16.95
N ARG A 14 -4.77 -6.32 -18.14
CA ARG A 14 -3.99 -6.18 -19.38
C ARG A 14 -3.17 -4.90 -19.38
N VAL A 15 -3.76 -3.79 -18.94
CA VAL A 15 -3.05 -2.52 -18.85
C VAL A 15 -1.88 -2.62 -17.85
N ILE A 16 -2.12 -3.16 -16.65
CA ILE A 16 -1.07 -3.36 -15.65
C ILE A 16 0.08 -4.21 -16.19
N ARG A 17 -0.22 -5.27 -16.97
CA ARG A 17 0.82 -6.13 -17.55
C ARG A 17 1.69 -5.43 -18.59
N HIS A 18 1.16 -4.42 -19.27
CA HIS A 18 1.88 -3.65 -20.28
C HIS A 18 2.45 -2.33 -19.75
N ASP A 19 2.13 -1.95 -18.51
CA ASP A 19 2.65 -0.76 -17.86
C ASP A 19 3.98 -1.07 -17.16
N ALA A 20 5.07 -0.49 -17.69
CA ALA A 20 6.40 -0.68 -17.14
C ALA A 20 6.59 -0.05 -15.76
N GLY A 21 5.80 0.98 -15.40
CA GLY A 21 6.01 1.77 -14.18
C GLY A 21 5.83 0.96 -12.89
N PRO A 22 4.64 0.41 -12.61
CA PRO A 22 4.39 -0.41 -11.43
C PRO A 22 5.29 -1.64 -11.37
N LEU A 23 5.53 -2.28 -12.52
CA LEU A 23 6.36 -3.48 -12.62
C LEU A 23 7.83 -3.17 -12.31
N ALA A 24 8.35 -2.04 -12.78
CA ALA A 24 9.71 -1.61 -12.46
C ALA A 24 9.90 -1.43 -10.95
N LEU A 25 8.94 -0.83 -10.24
CA LEU A 25 9.03 -0.70 -8.78
C LEU A 25 9.09 -2.06 -8.06
N VAL A 26 8.28 -3.03 -8.50
CA VAL A 26 8.26 -4.39 -7.92
C VAL A 26 9.61 -5.10 -8.12
N VAL A 27 10.29 -4.86 -9.23
CA VAL A 27 11.60 -5.47 -9.54
C VAL A 27 12.76 -4.73 -8.89
N MET A 28 12.69 -3.39 -8.83
CA MET A 28 13.76 -2.55 -8.29
C MET A 28 13.83 -2.58 -6.76
N ILE A 29 12.69 -2.71 -6.06
CA ILE A 29 12.69 -2.68 -4.60
C ILE A 29 13.42 -3.88 -3.95
N PRO A 30 13.33 -5.13 -4.43
CA PRO A 30 14.17 -6.22 -3.93
C PRO A 30 15.67 -5.92 -4.02
N LEU A 31 16.10 -5.26 -5.10
CA LEU A 31 17.49 -4.83 -5.26
C LEU A 31 17.85 -3.74 -4.23
N ALA A 32 16.96 -2.76 -4.04
CA ALA A 32 17.11 -1.75 -3.00
C ALA A 32 17.14 -2.37 -1.58
N MET A 33 16.33 -3.40 -1.32
CA MET A 33 16.33 -4.15 -0.06
C MET A 33 17.69 -4.82 0.19
N ALA A 34 18.26 -5.47 -0.83
CA ALA A 34 19.56 -6.12 -0.72
C ALA A 34 20.67 -5.12 -0.35
N PHE A 35 20.65 -3.93 -0.95
CA PHE A 35 21.59 -2.87 -0.64
C PHE A 35 21.35 -2.22 0.73
N ALA A 36 20.09 -2.05 1.13
CA ALA A 36 19.73 -1.40 2.39
C ALA A 36 19.96 -2.28 3.63
N LYS A 37 19.89 -3.61 3.49
CA LYS A 37 19.97 -4.59 4.59
C LYS A 37 21.12 -4.33 5.59
N PRO A 38 22.38 -4.12 5.17
CA PRO A 38 23.49 -3.93 6.10
C PRO A 38 23.30 -2.71 7.01
N SER A 39 22.80 -1.60 6.45
CA SER A 39 22.58 -0.34 7.17
C SER A 39 21.59 -0.49 8.32
N PHE A 40 20.52 -1.26 8.12
CA PHE A 40 19.53 -1.52 9.17
C PHE A 40 19.97 -2.60 10.16
N GLY A 41 20.85 -3.52 9.76
CA GLY A 41 21.44 -4.49 10.66
C GLY A 41 22.20 -3.83 11.82
N GLY A 42 23.00 -2.81 11.52
CA GLY A 42 23.69 -1.99 12.53
C GLY A 42 22.70 -1.30 13.48
N ALA A 43 21.76 -0.54 12.92
CA ALA A 43 20.78 0.22 13.70
C ALA A 43 19.90 -0.67 14.62
N LEU A 44 19.56 -1.89 14.19
CA LEU A 44 18.79 -2.83 15.01
C LEU A 44 19.62 -3.41 16.17
N ARG A 45 20.91 -3.66 15.96
CA ARG A 45 21.81 -4.14 17.03
C ARG A 45 22.01 -3.07 18.09
N ASP A 46 22.17 -1.82 17.69
CA ASP A 46 22.25 -0.66 18.59
C ASP A 46 20.95 -0.48 19.40
N ALA A 47 19.81 -0.81 18.80
CA ALA A 47 18.52 -0.82 19.48
C ALA A 47 18.28 -2.05 20.39
N GLY A 48 19.28 -2.93 20.56
CA GLY A 48 19.23 -4.08 21.47
C GLY A 48 18.85 -5.42 20.81
N TYR A 49 18.58 -5.46 19.51
CA TYR A 49 18.27 -6.71 18.78
C TYR A 49 19.54 -7.42 18.30
N ARG A 50 20.26 -8.05 19.25
CA ARG A 50 21.58 -8.68 19.01
C ARG A 50 21.61 -9.75 17.90
N ARG A 51 20.46 -10.37 17.58
CA ARG A 51 20.34 -11.44 16.56
C ARG A 51 19.74 -10.95 15.23
N ALA A 52 19.40 -9.67 15.10
CA ALA A 52 18.78 -9.15 13.87
C ALA A 52 19.80 -9.01 12.73
N ASN A 53 19.39 -9.39 11.52
CA ASN A 53 20.20 -9.32 10.30
C ASN A 53 19.87 -8.07 9.45
N GLY A 54 18.90 -7.24 9.88
CA GLY A 54 18.45 -6.05 9.16
C GLY A 54 17.27 -6.33 8.21
N ALA A 55 17.12 -7.57 7.75
CA ALA A 55 16.00 -7.99 6.90
C ALA A 55 14.64 -7.80 7.59
N GLU A 56 14.59 -7.94 8.92
CA GLU A 56 13.40 -7.80 9.75
C GLU A 56 12.82 -6.39 9.75
N GLN A 57 13.64 -5.39 9.41
CA GLN A 57 13.22 -4.00 9.24
C GLN A 57 13.10 -3.63 7.76
N VAL A 58 14.05 -4.05 6.92
CA VAL A 58 14.08 -3.68 5.50
C VAL A 58 12.93 -4.27 4.71
N VAL A 59 12.62 -5.56 4.91
CA VAL A 59 11.56 -6.23 4.14
C VAL A 59 10.21 -5.58 4.43
N PRO A 60 9.76 -5.45 5.70
CA PRO A 60 8.49 -4.77 5.99
C PRO A 60 8.51 -3.28 5.63
N GLY A 61 9.62 -2.59 5.90
CA GLY A 61 9.75 -1.14 5.69
C GLY A 61 9.64 -0.75 4.22
N LEU A 62 10.45 -1.38 3.35
CA LEU A 62 10.40 -1.10 1.92
C LEU A 62 9.15 -1.69 1.25
N SER A 63 8.54 -2.72 1.83
CA SER A 63 7.22 -3.21 1.38
C SER A 63 6.11 -2.19 1.63
N ILE A 64 6.08 -1.57 2.82
CA ILE A 64 5.12 -0.49 3.11
C ILE A 64 5.38 0.70 2.19
N LEU A 65 6.64 1.08 1.99
CA LEU A 65 7.00 2.13 1.04
C LEU A 65 6.48 1.82 -0.37
N LEU A 66 6.68 0.59 -0.86
CA LEU A 66 6.16 0.15 -2.16
C LEU A 66 4.65 0.35 -2.23
N CYS A 67 3.92 -0.17 -1.25
CA CYS A 67 2.47 -0.05 -1.21
C CYS A 67 2.09 1.44 -1.30
N PHE A 68 2.66 2.29 -0.46
CA PHE A 68 2.38 3.73 -0.43
C PHE A 68 2.75 4.48 -1.72
N MET A 69 3.79 4.05 -2.43
CA MET A 69 4.11 4.55 -3.77
C MET A 69 3.11 4.04 -4.83
N MET A 70 2.51 2.86 -4.62
CA MET A 70 1.50 2.31 -5.54
C MET A 70 0.18 3.10 -5.55
N VAL A 71 -0.08 3.98 -4.57
CA VAL A 71 -1.29 4.81 -4.49
C VAL A 71 -1.54 5.60 -5.78
N VAL A 72 -0.49 6.18 -6.37
CA VAL A 72 -0.61 6.99 -7.59
C VAL A 72 -1.10 6.14 -8.77
N PHE A 73 -0.62 4.91 -8.90
CA PHE A 73 -1.00 4.00 -9.99
C PHE A 73 -2.44 3.48 -9.83
N VAL A 74 -2.85 3.19 -8.59
CA VAL A 74 -4.26 2.85 -8.30
C VAL A 74 -5.17 4.02 -8.66
N GLY A 75 -4.76 5.25 -8.33
CA GLY A 75 -5.53 6.43 -8.69
C GLY A 75 -5.51 6.75 -10.19
N GLU A 76 -4.40 6.48 -10.87
CA GLU A 76 -4.25 6.64 -12.32
C GLU A 76 -5.29 5.84 -13.09
N ALA A 77 -5.62 4.62 -12.63
CA ALA A 77 -6.66 3.79 -13.23
C ALA A 77 -8.02 4.52 -13.35
N PHE A 78 -8.32 5.46 -12.44
CA PHE A 78 -9.52 6.28 -12.52
C PHE A 78 -9.39 7.46 -13.47
N PHE A 79 -8.24 8.14 -13.49
CA PHE A 79 -8.00 9.29 -14.36
C PHE A 79 -7.71 8.91 -15.82
N ARG A 80 -7.19 7.71 -16.08
CA ARG A 80 -6.86 7.23 -17.42
C ARG A 80 -8.08 7.15 -18.33
N GLU A 81 -9.24 6.75 -17.81
CA GLU A 81 -10.49 6.74 -18.59
C GLU A 81 -10.98 8.14 -18.98
N HIS A 82 -10.68 9.14 -18.14
CA HIS A 82 -10.97 10.53 -18.49
C HIS A 82 -10.03 11.02 -19.59
N ARG A 83 -8.74 10.65 -19.50
CA ARG A 83 -7.73 10.99 -20.52
C ARG A 83 -8.03 10.31 -21.87
N TRP A 84 -8.55 9.09 -21.87
CA TRP A 84 -8.91 8.36 -23.09
C TRP A 84 -10.30 8.70 -23.63
N SER A 85 -11.01 9.67 -23.02
CA SER A 85 -12.39 10.03 -23.40
C SER A 85 -13.37 8.83 -23.37
N THR A 86 -13.04 7.80 -22.61
CA THR A 86 -13.85 6.58 -22.45
C THR A 86 -14.76 6.65 -21.23
N TRP A 87 -14.57 7.65 -20.36
CA TRP A 87 -15.39 7.86 -19.17
C TRP A 87 -16.90 7.99 -19.47
N ASP A 88 -17.28 8.75 -20.49
CA ASP A 88 -18.69 8.91 -20.86
C ASP A 88 -19.30 7.62 -21.41
N ARG A 89 -18.52 6.83 -22.16
CA ARG A 89 -18.93 5.50 -22.62
C ARG A 89 -19.10 4.53 -21.45
N LEU A 90 -18.23 4.61 -20.45
CA LEU A 90 -18.29 3.78 -19.24
C LEU A 90 -19.52 4.15 -18.38
N ARG A 91 -19.84 5.44 -18.27
CA ARG A 91 -21.05 5.93 -17.57
C ARG A 91 -22.35 5.62 -18.31
N ALA A 92 -22.33 5.67 -19.65
CA ALA A 92 -23.48 5.31 -20.48
C ALA A 92 -23.72 3.79 -20.56
N SER A 93 -22.78 2.97 -20.07
CA SER A 93 -22.96 1.52 -20.02
C SER A 93 -24.02 1.12 -18.98
N ALA A 94 -24.61 -0.07 -19.15
CA ALA A 94 -25.59 -0.62 -18.20
C ALA A 94 -24.96 -1.10 -16.86
N LEU A 95 -23.80 -0.55 -16.48
CA LEU A 95 -23.10 -0.85 -15.23
C LEU A 95 -23.56 0.11 -14.13
N LYS A 96 -23.73 -0.42 -12.92
CA LYS A 96 -23.98 0.42 -11.75
C LYS A 96 -22.69 1.15 -11.34
N PRO A 97 -22.78 2.35 -10.75
CA PRO A 97 -21.61 3.10 -10.27
C PRO A 97 -20.66 2.28 -9.38
N TRP A 98 -21.20 1.51 -8.43
CA TRP A 98 -20.39 0.66 -7.54
C TRP A 98 -19.74 -0.53 -8.27
N GLU A 99 -20.34 -1.04 -9.35
CA GLU A 99 -19.75 -2.14 -10.15
C GLU A 99 -18.50 -1.66 -10.89
N ILE A 100 -18.49 -0.40 -11.32
CA ILE A 100 -17.34 0.25 -11.95
C ILE A 100 -16.21 0.44 -10.92
N VAL A 101 -16.54 0.95 -9.74
CA VAL A 101 -15.56 1.18 -8.67
C VAL A 101 -14.93 -0.14 -8.22
N LEU A 102 -15.74 -1.14 -7.89
CA LEU A 102 -15.22 -2.46 -7.48
C LEU A 102 -14.44 -3.14 -8.61
N GLY A 103 -14.91 -3.05 -9.86
CA GLY A 103 -14.23 -3.61 -11.03
C GLY A 103 -12.83 -3.03 -11.27
N LYS A 104 -12.57 -1.81 -10.79
CA LYS A 104 -11.25 -1.16 -10.84
C LYS A 104 -10.40 -1.37 -9.60
N LEU A 105 -10.99 -1.30 -8.42
CA LEU A 105 -10.25 -1.46 -7.16
C LEU A 105 -9.83 -2.92 -6.91
N ALA A 106 -10.63 -3.91 -7.32
CA ALA A 106 -10.31 -5.32 -7.13
C ALA A 106 -9.03 -5.78 -7.84
N PRO A 107 -8.79 -5.52 -9.15
CA PRO A 107 -7.53 -5.88 -9.80
C PRO A 107 -6.34 -5.13 -9.18
N MET A 108 -6.53 -3.87 -8.79
CA MET A 108 -5.49 -3.09 -8.13
C MET A 108 -5.12 -3.64 -6.75
N TYR A 109 -6.11 -4.04 -5.96
CA TYR A 109 -5.89 -4.74 -4.69
C TYR A 109 -5.12 -6.04 -4.90
N ALA A 110 -5.54 -6.87 -5.86
CA ALA A 110 -4.86 -8.14 -6.17
C ALA A 110 -3.41 -7.90 -6.63
N PHE A 111 -3.17 -6.86 -7.43
CA PHE A 111 -1.83 -6.50 -7.87
C PHE A 111 -0.93 -6.06 -6.70
N VAL A 112 -1.39 -5.14 -5.84
CA VAL A 112 -0.63 -4.68 -4.67
C VAL A 112 -0.38 -5.83 -3.70
N LEU A 113 -1.38 -6.70 -3.47
CA LEU A 113 -1.23 -7.89 -2.65
C LEU A 113 -0.18 -8.85 -3.24
N GLY A 114 -0.24 -9.11 -4.55
CA GLY A 114 0.74 -9.95 -5.23
C GLY A 114 2.17 -9.39 -5.15
N ALA A 115 2.32 -8.08 -5.34
CA ALA A 115 3.60 -7.38 -5.17
C ALA A 115 4.13 -7.49 -3.74
N LEU A 116 3.26 -7.31 -2.75
CA LEU A 116 3.60 -7.43 -1.33
C LEU A 116 4.04 -8.86 -0.98
N VAL A 117 3.29 -9.88 -1.43
CA VAL A 117 3.65 -11.29 -1.24
C VAL A 117 4.99 -11.61 -1.90
N LEU A 118 5.22 -11.11 -3.11
CA LEU A 118 6.49 -11.30 -3.82
C LEU A 118 7.67 -10.68 -3.05
N LEU A 119 7.51 -9.47 -2.51
CA LEU A 119 8.54 -8.82 -1.69
C LEU A 119 8.85 -9.59 -0.40
N PHE A 120 7.83 -10.12 0.27
CA PHE A 120 8.07 -10.97 1.43
C PHE A 120 8.74 -12.29 1.02
N ALA A 121 8.34 -12.89 -0.10
CA ALA A 121 8.98 -14.09 -0.63
C ALA A 121 10.46 -13.87 -0.95
N THR A 122 10.83 -12.75 -1.61
CA THR A 122 12.23 -12.39 -1.83
C THR A 122 12.96 -12.11 -0.52
N GLY A 123 12.28 -11.50 0.45
CA GLY A 123 12.76 -11.34 1.81
C GLY A 123 13.19 -12.65 2.48
N PHE A 124 12.34 -13.68 2.40
CA PHE A 124 12.62 -15.01 2.94
C PHE A 124 13.71 -15.76 2.16
N LEU A 125 13.66 -15.72 0.82
CA LEU A 125 14.52 -16.53 -0.05
C LEU A 125 15.91 -15.93 -0.27
N VAL A 126 16.00 -14.61 -0.42
CA VAL A 126 17.23 -13.91 -0.83
C VAL A 126 17.85 -13.16 0.34
N LEU A 127 17.04 -12.47 1.13
CA LEU A 127 17.53 -11.63 2.23
C LEU A 127 17.72 -12.39 3.56
N GLY A 128 17.32 -13.66 3.63
CA GLY A 128 17.45 -14.48 4.83
C GLY A 128 16.59 -13.97 5.99
N LEU A 129 15.40 -13.43 5.69
CA LEU A 129 14.41 -13.10 6.70
C LEU A 129 13.99 -14.38 7.43
N VAL A 130 14.05 -14.39 8.76
CA VAL A 130 13.64 -15.56 9.55
C VAL A 130 12.13 -15.60 9.65
N TRP A 131 11.56 -16.80 9.47
CA TRP A 131 10.12 -17.01 9.67
C TRP A 131 9.72 -16.64 11.10
N PRO A 132 8.63 -15.89 11.28
CA PRO A 132 8.16 -15.55 12.61
C PRO A 132 7.62 -16.82 13.30
N ARG A 133 7.66 -16.84 14.64
CA ARG A 133 7.15 -17.99 15.43
C ARG A 133 5.67 -18.29 15.15
N ALA A 134 4.89 -17.26 14.84
CA ALA A 134 3.47 -17.35 14.51
C ALA A 134 3.23 -16.86 13.07
N PRO A 135 3.51 -17.67 12.03
CA PRO A 135 3.42 -17.25 10.63
C PRO A 135 1.99 -16.87 10.21
N LEU A 136 0.97 -17.45 10.85
CA LEU A 136 -0.43 -17.10 10.62
C LEU A 136 -0.74 -15.63 10.97
N GLY A 137 0.02 -15.01 11.88
CA GLY A 137 -0.14 -13.59 12.19
C GLY A 137 0.27 -12.66 11.04
N LEU A 138 1.02 -13.15 10.04
CA LEU A 138 1.41 -12.37 8.87
C LEU A 138 0.23 -12.14 7.91
N VAL A 139 -0.64 -13.13 7.77
CA VAL A 139 -1.80 -13.11 6.86
C VAL A 139 -2.70 -11.90 7.04
N PRO A 140 -3.21 -11.55 8.25
CA PRO A 140 -4.08 -10.39 8.41
C PRO A 140 -3.38 -9.08 8.04
N LEU A 141 -2.08 -8.93 8.32
CA LEU A 141 -1.32 -7.74 7.91
C LEU A 141 -1.17 -7.65 6.39
N LEU A 142 -0.87 -8.77 5.74
CA LEU A 142 -0.74 -8.83 4.27
C LEU A 142 -2.04 -8.52 3.55
N LEU A 143 -3.21 -8.85 4.13
CA LEU A 143 -4.51 -8.56 3.54
C LEU A 143 -4.97 -7.12 3.83
N THR A 144 -4.79 -6.65 5.06
CA THR A 144 -5.33 -5.35 5.47
C THR A 144 -4.49 -4.16 5.01
N LEU A 145 -3.17 -4.30 4.84
CA LEU A 145 -2.31 -3.22 4.36
C LEU A 145 -2.65 -2.80 2.91
N PRO A 146 -2.71 -3.70 1.90
CA PRO A 146 -3.15 -3.34 0.55
C PRO A 146 -4.59 -2.81 0.53
N LEU A 147 -5.47 -3.31 1.39
CA LEU A 147 -6.84 -2.82 1.47
C LEU A 147 -6.89 -1.36 1.93
N CYS A 148 -6.15 -1.03 2.99
CA CYS A 148 -6.00 0.34 3.48
C CYS A 148 -5.45 1.27 2.40
N LEU A 149 -4.47 0.78 1.63
CA LEU A 149 -3.87 1.50 0.52
C LEU A 149 -4.87 1.84 -0.59
N VAL A 150 -5.62 0.84 -1.03
CA VAL A 150 -6.60 0.99 -2.11
C VAL A 150 -7.73 1.94 -1.66
N ALA A 151 -8.12 1.90 -0.39
CA ALA A 151 -9.05 2.86 0.20
C ALA A 151 -8.47 4.30 0.23
N LEU A 152 -7.19 4.45 0.61
CA LEU A 152 -6.50 5.74 0.56
C LEU A 152 -6.45 6.29 -0.86
N ALA A 153 -6.09 5.46 -1.85
CA ALA A 153 -6.08 5.86 -3.26
C ALA A 153 -7.48 6.31 -3.73
N ALA A 154 -8.53 5.58 -3.38
CA ALA A 154 -9.90 5.97 -3.68
C ALA A 154 -10.28 7.31 -3.03
N ALA A 155 -9.89 7.56 -1.78
CA ALA A 155 -10.11 8.82 -1.09
C ALA A 155 -9.38 9.99 -1.78
N LEU A 156 -8.11 9.80 -2.15
CA LEU A 156 -7.34 10.83 -2.87
C LEU A 156 -7.92 11.10 -4.26
N VAL A 157 -8.37 10.06 -4.96
CA VAL A 157 -9.09 10.20 -6.24
C VAL A 157 -10.36 11.02 -6.04
N ALA A 158 -11.13 10.78 -4.98
CA ALA A 158 -12.37 11.52 -4.71
C ALA A 158 -12.14 13.01 -4.40
N VAL A 159 -10.99 13.37 -3.82
CA VAL A 159 -10.65 14.76 -3.48
C VAL A 159 -9.90 15.48 -4.61
N SER A 160 -9.20 14.76 -5.47
CA SER A 160 -8.36 15.33 -6.53
C SER A 160 -9.15 15.64 -7.80
N ARG A 161 -8.91 16.83 -8.36
CA ARG A 161 -9.52 17.29 -9.62
C ARG A 161 -8.66 16.99 -10.85
N SER A 162 -7.35 16.83 -10.67
CA SER A 162 -6.41 16.51 -11.74
C SER A 162 -5.46 15.37 -11.37
N TYR A 163 -4.88 14.73 -12.38
CA TYR A 163 -3.84 13.70 -12.18
C TYR A 163 -2.62 14.27 -11.46
N LEU A 164 -2.23 15.51 -11.77
CA LEU A 164 -1.09 16.16 -11.12
C LEU A 164 -1.35 16.37 -9.61
N GLN A 165 -2.56 16.78 -9.24
CA GLN A 165 -2.96 16.92 -7.83
C GLN A 165 -2.97 15.56 -7.12
N LEU A 166 -3.53 14.52 -7.77
CA LEU A 166 -3.51 13.16 -7.25
C LEU A 166 -2.06 12.69 -7.02
N SER A 167 -1.18 12.87 -7.99
CA SER A 167 0.21 12.44 -7.92
C SER A 167 0.98 13.19 -6.83
N ALA A 168 0.80 14.50 -6.71
CA ALA A 168 1.41 15.30 -5.64
C ALA A 168 0.96 14.82 -4.25
N LEU A 169 -0.35 14.66 -4.05
CA LEU A 169 -0.90 14.14 -2.79
C LEU A 169 -0.43 12.72 -2.51
N ALA A 170 -0.47 11.83 -3.49
CA ALA A 170 -0.02 10.45 -3.35
C ALA A 170 1.47 10.36 -3.00
N ASN A 171 2.32 11.25 -3.53
CA ASN A 171 3.73 11.31 -3.16
C ASN A 171 3.95 11.86 -1.74
N VAL A 172 3.23 12.93 -1.36
CA VAL A 172 3.32 13.51 -0.01
C VAL A 172 2.85 12.50 1.05
N PHE A 173 1.67 11.89 0.84
CA PHE A 173 1.18 10.84 1.74
C PHE A 173 2.02 9.58 1.64
N GLY A 174 2.48 9.22 0.44
CA GLY A 174 3.25 8.02 0.20
C GLY A 174 4.59 8.02 0.93
N LEU A 175 5.43 8.99 0.60
CA LEU A 175 6.77 9.12 1.16
C LEU A 175 6.72 9.68 2.59
N GLY A 176 5.85 10.66 2.84
CA GLY A 176 5.71 11.30 4.15
C GLY A 176 5.17 10.34 5.22
N LEU A 177 4.05 9.65 4.96
CA LEU A 177 3.51 8.71 5.95
C LEU A 177 4.42 7.47 6.11
N ALA A 178 5.01 6.96 5.02
CA ALA A 178 5.93 5.82 5.13
C ALA A 178 7.18 6.18 5.94
N GLY A 179 7.73 7.38 5.75
CA GLY A 179 8.83 7.92 6.55
C GLY A 179 8.45 8.08 8.02
N LEU A 180 7.34 8.78 8.30
CA LEU A 180 6.87 9.05 9.67
C LEU A 180 6.48 7.78 10.43
N GLY A 181 5.88 6.80 9.75
CA GLY A 181 5.48 5.54 10.37
C GLY A 181 6.63 4.59 10.70
N GLY A 182 7.87 5.00 10.45
CA GLY A 182 9.06 4.22 10.79
C GLY A 182 9.32 3.05 9.84
N ALA A 183 8.85 3.15 8.59
CA ALA A 183 9.16 2.20 7.54
C ALA A 183 10.58 2.42 6.99
N LEU A 184 10.95 3.69 6.77
CA LEU A 184 12.29 4.07 6.29
C LEU A 184 13.36 4.11 7.38
N VAL A 185 12.97 4.36 8.63
CA VAL A 185 13.89 4.50 9.75
C VAL A 185 13.28 3.80 10.96
N PRO A 186 14.04 3.03 11.76
CA PRO A 186 13.49 2.42 12.97
C PRO A 186 12.87 3.47 13.89
N ILE A 187 11.61 3.27 14.30
CA ILE A 187 10.90 4.24 15.17
C ILE A 187 11.66 4.60 16.46
N GLN A 188 12.56 3.73 16.91
CA GLN A 188 13.33 3.91 18.12
C GLN A 188 14.38 5.01 17.98
N THR A 189 14.91 5.25 16.78
CA THR A 189 15.91 6.28 16.51
C THR A 189 15.28 7.65 16.21
N LEU A 190 13.95 7.69 16.04
CA LEU A 190 13.23 8.94 15.77
C LEU A 190 13.00 9.76 17.06
N PRO A 191 13.03 11.12 16.96
CA PRO A 191 12.73 12.01 18.08
C PRO A 191 11.37 11.73 18.74
N PRO A 192 11.18 12.08 20.02
CA PRO A 192 9.93 11.78 20.75
C PRO A 192 8.67 12.34 20.07
N TRP A 193 8.74 13.56 19.54
CA TRP A 193 7.61 14.22 18.87
C TRP A 193 7.20 13.51 17.56
N VAL A 194 8.17 12.99 16.80
CA VAL A 194 7.89 12.19 15.58
C VAL A 194 7.21 10.89 15.96
N ARG A 195 7.67 10.26 17.05
CA ARG A 195 7.14 8.98 17.53
C ARG A 195 5.68 9.09 17.97
N THR A 196 5.31 10.19 18.61
CA THR A 196 3.90 10.46 18.95
C THR A 196 3.07 10.74 17.71
N ALA A 197 3.59 11.51 16.76
CA ALA A 197 2.91 11.79 15.49
C ALA A 197 2.78 10.53 14.59
N ALA A 198 3.71 9.57 14.69
CA ALA A 198 3.65 8.35 13.90
C ALA A 198 2.39 7.52 14.20
N VAL A 199 1.88 7.56 15.43
CA VAL A 199 0.73 6.74 15.87
C VAL A 199 -0.55 7.05 15.06
N ILE A 200 -0.69 8.27 14.55
CA ILE A 200 -1.84 8.67 13.71
C ILE A 200 -1.69 8.27 12.24
N THR A 201 -0.67 7.47 11.89
CA THR A 201 -0.39 7.06 10.51
C THR A 201 -0.62 5.56 10.31
N PRO A 202 -1.25 5.11 9.21
CA PRO A 202 -1.39 3.68 8.91
C PRO A 202 -0.05 2.92 8.82
N PRO A 203 1.03 3.48 8.21
CA PRO A 203 2.35 2.84 8.16
C PRO A 203 2.91 2.46 9.53
N TYR A 204 2.66 3.26 10.57
CA TYR A 204 3.09 2.95 11.93
C TYR A 204 2.46 1.66 12.45
N TRP A 205 1.16 1.48 12.25
CA TRP A 205 0.46 0.28 12.71
C TRP A 205 0.90 -0.96 11.93
N ALA A 206 1.11 -0.85 10.62
CA ALA A 206 1.69 -1.92 9.82
C ALA A 206 3.10 -2.30 10.32
N MET A 207 4.00 -1.32 10.48
CA MET A 207 5.35 -1.56 11.01
C MET A 207 5.33 -2.15 12.42
N ARG A 208 4.41 -1.71 13.29
CA ARG A 208 4.26 -2.26 14.64
C ARG A 208 3.86 -3.73 14.60
N GLY A 209 2.95 -4.12 13.71
CA GLY A 209 2.53 -5.52 13.53
C GLY A 209 3.64 -6.42 12.98
N PHE A 210 4.37 -5.95 11.95
CA PHE A 210 5.51 -6.72 11.45
C PHE A 210 6.61 -6.86 12.50
N ARG A 211 6.87 -5.81 13.29
CA ARG A 211 7.88 -5.85 14.34
C ARG A 211 7.53 -6.80 15.48
N SER A 212 6.26 -6.90 15.88
CA SER A 212 5.85 -7.86 16.90
C SER A 212 6.07 -9.31 16.44
N LEU A 213 5.82 -9.60 15.16
CA LEU A 213 6.05 -10.91 14.57
C LEU A 213 7.54 -11.25 14.40
N PHE A 214 8.31 -10.37 13.75
CA PHE A 214 9.68 -10.68 13.31
C PHE A 214 10.74 -10.39 14.38
N LEU A 215 10.58 -9.34 15.19
CA LEU A 215 11.62 -8.93 16.15
C LEU A 215 11.31 -9.35 17.58
N LYS A 216 10.03 -9.29 18.00
CA LYS A 216 9.66 -9.69 19.37
C LYS A 216 9.36 -11.19 19.47
N GLY A 217 8.94 -11.80 18.37
CA GLY A 217 8.51 -13.19 18.36
C GLY A 217 7.25 -13.41 19.21
N ASP A 218 6.40 -12.39 19.29
CA ASP A 218 5.12 -12.44 20.00
C ASP A 218 4.15 -13.37 19.24
N GLY A 219 3.19 -13.96 19.95
CA GLY A 219 2.17 -14.82 19.34
C GLY A 219 1.24 -14.07 18.37
N ALA A 220 0.38 -14.81 17.66
CA ALA A 220 -0.56 -14.24 16.68
C ALA A 220 -1.53 -13.19 17.25
N GLY A 221 -1.77 -13.20 18.57
CA GLY A 221 -2.57 -12.16 19.23
C GLY A 221 -1.95 -10.75 19.14
N SER A 222 -0.63 -10.64 18.97
CA SER A 222 0.07 -9.35 18.90
C SER A 222 -0.29 -8.49 17.69
N VAL A 223 -0.78 -9.11 16.61
CA VAL A 223 -1.14 -8.42 15.37
C VAL A 223 -2.59 -7.96 15.32
N VAL A 224 -3.42 -8.35 16.30
CA VAL A 224 -4.85 -8.01 16.33
C VAL A 224 -5.04 -6.50 16.36
N LEU A 225 -4.40 -5.81 17.31
CA LEU A 225 -4.52 -4.36 17.43
C LEU A 225 -3.99 -3.63 16.18
N PRO A 226 -2.77 -3.91 15.66
CA PRO A 226 -2.32 -3.39 14.37
C PRO A 226 -3.33 -3.58 13.22
N THR A 227 -3.89 -4.78 13.10
CA THR A 227 -4.85 -5.12 12.05
C THR A 227 -6.14 -4.31 12.20
N LEU A 228 -6.68 -4.20 13.43
CA LEU A 228 -7.87 -3.41 13.71
C LEU A 228 -7.67 -1.93 13.39
N MET A 229 -6.49 -1.37 13.69
CA MET A 229 -6.18 0.01 13.36
C MET A 229 -6.09 0.22 11.84
N LEU A 230 -5.48 -0.71 11.09
CA LEU A 230 -5.47 -0.66 9.63
C LEU A 230 -6.89 -0.75 9.04
N LEU A 231 -7.76 -1.59 9.60
CA LEU A 231 -9.17 -1.66 9.21
C LEU A 231 -9.92 -0.37 9.54
N LEU A 232 -9.64 0.26 10.69
CA LEU A 232 -10.20 1.57 11.05
C LEU A 232 -9.80 2.64 10.05
N PHE A 233 -8.52 2.73 9.68
CA PHE A 233 -8.06 3.65 8.63
C PHE A 233 -8.68 3.34 7.27
N THR A 234 -8.82 2.06 6.93
CA THR A 234 -9.51 1.63 5.71
C THR A 234 -10.96 2.15 5.70
N ALA A 235 -11.70 1.96 6.79
CA ALA A 235 -13.07 2.43 6.93
C ALA A 235 -13.15 3.97 6.84
N LEU A 236 -12.21 4.69 7.46
CA LEU A 236 -12.14 6.14 7.39
C LEU A 236 -11.89 6.63 5.95
N PHE A 237 -10.92 6.07 5.25
CA PHE A 237 -10.63 6.44 3.85
C PHE A 237 -11.77 6.04 2.91
N ALA A 238 -12.39 4.87 3.12
CA ALA A 238 -13.56 4.46 2.38
C ALA A 238 -14.75 5.41 2.61
N ALA A 239 -14.96 5.88 3.85
CA ALA A 239 -16.00 6.86 4.17
C ALA A 239 -15.74 8.21 3.47
N VAL A 240 -14.50 8.69 3.50
CA VAL A 240 -14.10 9.91 2.76
C VAL A 240 -14.31 9.74 1.27
N ALA A 241 -13.91 8.59 0.71
CA ALA A 241 -14.14 8.27 -0.68
C ALA A 241 -15.64 8.32 -0.99
N LEU A 242 -16.48 7.56 -0.29
CA LEU A 242 -17.93 7.52 -0.52
C LEU A 242 -18.61 8.89 -0.37
N TRP A 243 -18.20 9.69 0.62
CA TRP A 243 -18.79 11.01 0.85
C TRP A 243 -18.41 12.04 -0.22
N ARG A 244 -17.19 11.96 -0.77
CA ARG A 244 -16.69 12.89 -1.79
C ARG A 244 -16.82 12.38 -3.22
N PHE A 245 -17.11 11.09 -3.43
CA PHE A 245 -17.17 10.52 -4.78
C PHE A 245 -18.43 10.99 -5.51
N GLN A 246 -18.31 12.10 -6.21
CA GLN A 246 -19.36 12.59 -7.10
C GLN A 246 -19.19 11.96 -8.49
N PHE A 247 -20.04 10.98 -8.82
CA PHE A 247 -20.03 10.30 -10.13
C PHE A 247 -20.28 11.24 -11.33
N GLY A 248 -20.81 12.44 -11.08
CA GLY A 248 -21.19 13.43 -12.10
C GLY A 248 -20.07 14.37 -12.56
N GLU A 249 -19.05 14.65 -11.74
CA GLU A 249 -18.04 15.67 -12.08
C GLU A 249 -17.12 15.21 -13.22
N SER A 250 -16.99 16.03 -14.26
CA SER A 250 -15.95 15.82 -15.28
C SER A 250 -14.60 16.22 -14.68
N LYS A 251 -13.75 15.25 -14.37
CA LYS A 251 -12.37 15.56 -13.98
C LYS A 251 -11.64 16.14 -15.19
N SER A 252 -11.17 17.37 -15.07
CA SER A 252 -10.58 18.10 -16.19
C SER A 252 -9.27 17.43 -16.63
N SER A 253 -9.26 16.92 -17.86
CA SER A 253 -8.04 16.76 -18.63
C SER A 253 -7.53 18.17 -18.90
N VAL A 254 -6.57 18.64 -18.11
CA VAL A 254 -5.86 19.89 -18.41
C VAL A 254 -5.36 19.77 -19.85
N ARG A 255 -5.86 20.66 -20.72
CA ARG A 255 -5.35 20.89 -22.07
C ARG A 255 -4.00 21.57 -21.97
#